data_AF-A0A1C6IPN0-F1
#
_entry.id   AF-A0A1C6IPN0-F1
#
_cell.length_a   1.000
_cell.length_b   1.000
_cell.length_c   1.000
_cell.angle_alpha   90.00
_cell.angle_beta   90.00
_cell.angle_gamma   90.00
#
_symmetry.space_group_name_H-M   'P 1'
#
loop_
_entity.id
_entity.type
_entity.pdbx_description
1 polymer ?
#
loop_
_entity_poly.entity_id
_entity_poly.type
_entity_poly.pdbx_seq_one_letter_code
_entity_poly.pdbx_strand_id
1 'polypeptide(L)'
;MSGKFELFMCCLGNGITVCNKAVMENNDYKTIAHISEGGNIKLYVKESYIPLEDMKTIKKQAENKRKDFQEKFKKLSKSLQYMIILDNIPLNKFLEFTKDKRNLTEKLPEMREYYYSIA
;
A
#
# COMPACT_ATOMS: atom_id res chain seq x y z
N MET A 1 3.29 17.49 28.36
CA MET A 1 3.80 16.10 28.40
C MET A 1 3.68 15.53 27.00
N SER A 2 4.76 15.42 26.24
CA SER A 2 4.71 14.62 25.01
C SER A 2 4.50 13.17 25.44
N GLY A 3 3.43 12.54 24.98
CA GLY A 3 3.26 11.10 25.17
C GLY A 3 4.50 10.38 24.64
N LYS A 4 5.00 9.37 25.36
CA LYS A 4 6.13 8.58 24.88
C LYS A 4 5.72 7.94 23.54
N PHE A 5 6.48 8.25 22.49
CA PHE A 5 6.30 7.68 21.15
C PHE A 5 7.62 7.07 20.71
N GLU A 6 7.60 5.79 20.36
CA GLU A 6 8.75 5.06 19.84
C GLU A 6 8.28 4.27 18.61
N LEU A 7 8.66 4.74 17.43
CA LEU A 7 8.28 4.12 16.17
C LEU A 7 8.92 2.74 16.04
N PHE A 8 8.08 1.72 15.89
CA PHE A 8 8.49 0.36 15.58
C PHE A 8 7.79 -0.12 14.32
N MET A 9 8.51 -0.79 13.43
CA MET A 9 7.98 -1.29 12.16
C MET A 9 8.41 -2.74 11.97
N CYS A 10 7.46 -3.60 11.62
CA CYS A 10 7.72 -5.01 11.34
C CYS A 10 7.00 -5.47 10.07
N CYS A 11 7.58 -6.44 9.37
CA CYS A 11 6.93 -7.09 8.24
C CYS A 11 5.93 -8.12 8.77
N LEU A 12 4.63 -7.89 8.55
CA LEU A 12 3.57 -8.80 8.99
C LEU A 12 2.49 -8.89 7.91
N GLY A 13 2.21 -10.09 7.43
CA GLY A 13 1.29 -10.33 6.32
C GLY A 13 1.78 -9.71 5.01
N ASN A 14 0.87 -9.09 4.26
CA ASN A 14 1.14 -8.50 2.94
C ASN A 14 1.61 -7.03 3.06
N GLY A 15 2.45 -6.70 4.05
CA GLY A 15 2.80 -5.30 4.30
C GLY A 15 3.73 -5.07 5.49
N ILE A 16 3.82 -3.78 5.87
CA ILE A 16 4.51 -3.33 7.08
C ILE A 16 3.47 -2.91 8.10
N THR A 17 3.53 -3.50 9.28
CA THR A 17 2.77 -3.04 10.44
C THR A 17 3.62 -2.06 11.23
N VAL A 18 3.01 -0.91 11.56
CA VAL A 18 3.65 0.19 12.28
C VAL A 18 3.02 0.27 13.66
N CYS A 19 3.86 0.24 14.70
CA CYS A 19 3.45 0.26 16.09
C CYS A 19 4.12 1.41 16.85
N ASN A 20 3.47 1.90 17.90
CA ASN A 20 4.13 2.66 18.95
C ASN A 20 4.54 1.71 20.07
N LYS A 21 5.84 1.39 20.15
CA LYS A 21 6.39 0.46 21.15
C LYS A 21 6.38 1.03 22.57
N ALA A 22 6.27 2.34 22.73
CA ALA A 22 6.18 2.97 24.05
C ALA A 22 4.81 2.79 24.73
N VAL A 23 3.81 2.24 24.02
CA VAL A 23 2.46 1.98 24.53
C VAL A 23 2.09 0.52 24.28
N MET A 24 1.73 -0.19 25.35
CA MET A 24 1.19 -1.53 25.26
C MET A 24 -0.34 -1.50 25.28
N GLU A 25 -0.97 -2.29 24.42
CA GLU A 25 -2.41 -2.50 24.34
C GLU A 25 -2.64 -4.01 24.15
N ASN A 26 -3.42 -4.63 25.05
CA ASN A 26 -3.70 -6.07 25.02
C ASN A 26 -2.44 -6.98 24.96
N ASN A 27 -1.41 -6.66 25.75
CA ASN A 27 -0.11 -7.36 25.78
C ASN A 27 0.72 -7.30 24.47
N ASP A 28 0.36 -6.43 23.53
CA ASP A 28 1.14 -6.16 22.33
C ASP A 28 1.46 -4.66 22.22
N TYR A 29 2.38 -4.29 21.32
CA TYR A 29 2.63 -2.88 20.99
C TYR A 29 1.41 -2.28 20.29
N LYS A 30 1.04 -1.06 20.67
CA LYS A 30 -0.09 -0.37 20.07
C LYS A 30 0.14 -0.20 18.57
N THR A 31 -0.67 -0.88 17.76
CA THR A 31 -0.62 -0.74 16.30
C THR A 31 -1.22 0.61 15.91
N ILE A 32 -0.49 1.40 15.11
CA ILE A 32 -0.89 2.76 14.72
C ILE A 32 -1.18 2.89 13.23
N ALA A 33 -0.54 2.07 12.40
CA ALA A 33 -0.75 2.08 10.96
C ALA A 33 -0.38 0.76 10.32
N HIS A 34 -0.83 0.57 9.08
CA HIS A 34 -0.39 -0.50 8.20
C HIS A 34 -0.06 0.08 6.83
N ILE A 35 1.03 -0.41 6.22
CA ILE A 35 1.45 -0.07 4.86
C ILE A 35 1.26 -1.32 4.01
N SER A 36 0.41 -1.28 2.98
CA SER A 36 0.22 -2.40 2.05
C SER A 36 1.49 -2.70 1.25
N GLU A 37 1.52 -3.84 0.57
CA GLU A 37 2.58 -4.17 -0.38
C GLU A 37 2.67 -3.12 -1.51
N GLY A 38 1.52 -2.60 -1.98
CA GLY A 38 1.45 -1.48 -2.91
C GLY A 38 1.89 -0.12 -2.34
N GLY A 39 2.18 -0.04 -1.04
CA GLY A 39 2.62 1.19 -0.37
C GLY A 39 1.49 2.11 0.10
N ASN A 40 0.25 1.62 0.17
CA ASN A 40 -0.87 2.40 0.69
C ASN A 40 -0.88 2.39 2.23
N ILE A 41 -0.97 3.58 2.83
CA ILE A 41 -0.96 3.76 4.29
C ILE A 41 -2.40 3.78 4.82
N LYS A 42 -2.70 2.87 5.74
CA LYS A 42 -3.92 2.88 6.55
C LYS A 42 -3.58 3.24 7.99
N LEU A 43 -4.05 4.38 8.46
CA LEU A 43 -3.89 4.79 9.87
C LEU A 43 -5.02 4.20 10.73
N TYR A 44 -4.67 3.69 11.90
CA TYR A 44 -5.61 3.23 12.93
C TYR A 44 -5.75 4.23 14.09
N VAL A 45 -4.95 5.30 14.06
CA VAL A 45 -4.98 6.41 15.02
C VAL A 45 -5.14 7.74 14.29
N LYS A 46 -5.49 8.80 15.01
CA LYS A 46 -5.49 10.17 14.47
C LYS A 46 -4.07 10.55 14.05
N GLU A 47 -3.91 11.22 12.91
CA GLU A 47 -2.59 11.66 12.41
C GLU A 47 -1.85 12.52 13.44
N SER A 48 -2.56 13.33 14.22
CA SER A 48 -2.00 14.16 15.30
C SER A 48 -1.36 13.38 16.45
N TYR A 49 -1.59 12.07 16.53
CA TYR A 49 -0.93 11.18 17.50
C TYR A 49 0.52 10.88 17.12
N ILE A 50 0.85 10.94 15.84
CA ILE A 50 2.14 10.53 15.29
C ILE A 50 3.03 11.78 15.15
N PRO A 51 4.22 11.82 15.76
CA PRO A 51 5.15 12.92 15.57
C PRO A 51 5.51 13.10 14.10
N LEU A 52 5.76 14.35 13.70
CA LEU A 52 5.96 14.71 12.30
C LEU A 52 7.12 13.93 11.65
N GLU A 53 8.23 13.76 12.36
CA GLU A 53 9.41 13.02 11.86
C GLU A 53 9.14 11.52 11.69
N ASP A 54 8.36 10.93 12.59
CA ASP A 54 7.93 9.53 12.47
C ASP A 54 6.95 9.36 11.31
N MET A 55 6.03 10.29 11.11
CA MET A 55 5.13 10.29 9.96
C MET A 55 5.90 10.41 8.63
N LYS A 56 6.94 11.25 8.56
CA LYS A 56 7.83 11.31 7.40
C LYS A 56 8.51 9.97 7.13
N THR A 57 8.95 9.29 8.19
CA THR A 57 9.57 7.96 8.09
C THR A 57 8.59 6.92 7.55
N ILE A 58 7.36 6.89 8.07
CA ILE A 58 6.28 6.01 7.58
C ILE A 58 6.00 6.28 6.10
N LYS A 59 5.85 7.55 5.69
CA LYS A 59 5.64 7.95 4.30
C LYS A 59 6.80 7.53 3.39
N LYS A 60 8.04 7.64 3.85
CA LYS A 60 9.22 7.17 3.11
C LYS A 60 9.22 5.65 2.91
N GLN A 61 8.84 4.88 3.93
CA GLN A 61 8.74 3.42 3.81
C GLN A 61 7.61 3.00 2.86
N ALA A 62 6.48 3.67 2.92
CA ALA A 62 5.37 3.48 1.99
C ALA A 62 5.78 3.74 0.54
N GLU A 63 6.51 4.83 0.29
CA GLU A 63 7.02 5.14 -1.05
C GLU A 63 8.03 4.10 -1.56
N ASN A 64 8.90 3.59 -0.68
CA ASN A 64 9.82 2.52 -1.03
C ASN A 64 9.08 1.24 -1.41
N LYS A 65 8.07 0.83 -0.62
CA LYS A 65 7.22 -0.32 -0.93
C LYS A 65 6.51 -0.17 -2.27
N ARG A 66 5.95 1.02 -2.52
CA ARG A 66 5.30 1.36 -3.79
C ARG A 66 6.26 1.21 -4.97
N LYS A 67 7.49 1.74 -4.86
CA LYS A 67 8.51 1.60 -5.91
C LYS A 67 8.89 0.15 -6.15
N ASP A 68 9.21 -0.59 -5.09
CA ASP A 68 9.57 -2.00 -5.18
C ASP A 68 8.47 -2.83 -5.84
N PHE A 69 7.21 -2.59 -5.44
CA PHE A 69 6.04 -3.26 -6.01
C PHE A 69 5.89 -2.94 -7.49
N GLN A 70 5.90 -1.66 -7.87
CA GLN A 70 5.77 -1.24 -9.27
C GLN A 70 6.90 -1.78 -10.14
N GLU A 71 8.14 -1.79 -9.64
CA GLU A 71 9.29 -2.34 -10.37
C GLU A 71 9.15 -3.85 -10.60
N LYS A 72 8.76 -4.61 -9.56
CA LYS A 72 8.50 -6.04 -9.68
C LYS A 72 7.34 -6.31 -10.64
N PHE A 73 6.25 -5.56 -10.52
CA PHE A 73 5.07 -5.72 -11.37
C PHE A 73 5.37 -5.40 -12.84
N LYS A 74 6.12 -4.33 -13.12
CA LYS A 74 6.51 -3.94 -14.48
C LYS A 74 7.37 -5.00 -15.19
N LYS A 75 8.13 -5.81 -14.46
CA LYS A 75 8.94 -6.92 -15.00
C LYS A 75 8.13 -8.11 -15.50
N LEU A 76 6.86 -8.23 -15.10
CA LEU A 76 5.98 -9.30 -15.56
C LEU A 76 5.60 -9.13 -17.04
N SER A 77 5.17 -10.19 -17.71
CA SER A 77 4.65 -10.08 -19.09
C SER A 77 3.38 -9.24 -19.13
N LYS A 78 3.11 -8.57 -20.27
CA LYS A 78 1.90 -7.73 -20.41
C LYS A 78 0.60 -8.51 -20.14
N SER A 79 0.52 -9.76 -20.58
CA SER A 79 -0.63 -10.63 -20.37
C SER A 79 -0.81 -11.00 -18.90
N LEU A 80 0.27 -11.30 -18.18
CA LEU A 80 0.20 -11.59 -16.76
C LEU A 80 -0.19 -10.36 -15.94
N GLN A 81 0.35 -9.19 -16.29
CA GLN A 81 -0.05 -7.94 -15.66
C GLN A 81 -1.54 -7.67 -15.86
N TYR A 82 -2.05 -7.86 -17.09
CA TYR A 82 -3.47 -7.73 -17.38
C TYR A 82 -4.33 -8.66 -16.53
N MET A 83 -3.96 -9.94 -16.45
CA MET A 83 -4.66 -10.95 -15.64
C MET A 83 -4.70 -10.54 -14.16
N ILE A 84 -3.55 -10.23 -13.55
CA ILE A 84 -3.46 -9.83 -12.15
C ILE A 84 -4.32 -8.60 -11.86
N ILE A 85 -4.30 -7.60 -12.75
CA ILE A 85 -5.14 -6.41 -12.57
C ILE A 85 -6.62 -6.81 -12.57
N LEU A 86 -7.07 -7.59 -13.55
CA LEU A 86 -8.47 -8.00 -13.64
C LEU A 86 -8.95 -8.81 -12.43
N ASP A 87 -8.08 -9.64 -11.84
CA ASP A 87 -8.42 -10.46 -10.67
C ASP A 87 -8.54 -9.64 -9.37
N ASN A 88 -7.95 -8.44 -9.32
CA ASN A 88 -7.84 -7.65 -8.09
C ASN A 88 -8.63 -6.32 -8.12
N ILE A 89 -9.26 -5.98 -9.24
CA ILE A 89 -10.10 -4.78 -9.35
C ILE A 89 -11.59 -5.07 -9.05
N PRO A 90 -12.35 -4.06 -8.61
CA PRO A 90 -13.80 -4.18 -8.46
C PRO A 90 -14.52 -4.47 -9.79
N LEU A 91 -15.69 -5.12 -9.71
CA LEU A 91 -16.45 -5.58 -10.89
C LEU A 91 -16.77 -4.48 -11.91
N ASN A 92 -17.09 -3.27 -11.47
CA ASN A 92 -17.37 -2.15 -12.38
C ASN A 92 -16.14 -1.82 -13.25
N LYS A 93 -14.95 -1.79 -12.66
CA LYS A 93 -13.69 -1.54 -13.37
C LYS A 93 -13.29 -2.71 -14.25
N PHE A 94 -13.56 -3.93 -13.81
CA PHE A 94 -13.42 -5.11 -14.66
C PHE A 94 -14.25 -4.99 -15.94
N LEU A 95 -15.54 -4.62 -15.82
CA LEU A 95 -16.43 -4.43 -16.98
C LEU A 95 -15.97 -3.28 -17.88
N GLU A 96 -15.47 -2.17 -17.32
CA GLU A 96 -14.92 -1.06 -18.10
C GLU A 96 -13.70 -1.50 -18.93
N PHE A 97 -12.71 -2.12 -18.30
CA PHE A 97 -11.46 -2.52 -18.98
C PHE A 97 -11.62 -3.69 -19.96
N THR A 98 -12.59 -4.57 -19.73
CA THR A 98 -12.89 -5.68 -20.66
C THR A 98 -13.69 -5.22 -21.88
N LYS A 99 -14.55 -4.19 -21.74
CA LYS A 99 -15.27 -3.57 -22.86
C LYS A 99 -14.36 -2.70 -23.74
N ASP A 100 -13.25 -2.22 -23.21
CA ASP A 100 -12.28 -1.43 -23.95
C ASP A 100 -11.60 -2.23 -25.07
N LYS A 101 -11.86 -1.82 -26.32
CA LYS A 101 -11.38 -2.45 -27.55
C LYS A 101 -9.96 -2.03 -27.96
N ARG A 102 -9.35 -1.06 -27.27
CA ARG A 102 -7.95 -0.69 -27.49
C ARG A 102 -7.03 -1.90 -27.32
N ASN A 103 -5.90 -1.91 -28.02
CA ASN A 103 -4.93 -3.00 -27.85
C ASN A 103 -4.37 -2.99 -26.43
N LEU A 104 -3.93 -4.15 -25.95
CA LEU A 104 -3.43 -4.29 -24.58
C LEU A 104 -2.30 -3.29 -24.25
N THR A 105 -1.40 -3.01 -25.20
CA THR A 105 -0.30 -2.05 -25.00
C THR A 105 -0.81 -0.63 -24.72
N GLU A 106 -1.95 -0.25 -25.29
CA GLU A 106 -2.52 1.11 -25.19
C GLU A 106 -3.27 1.31 -23.88
N LYS A 107 -4.04 0.31 -23.42
CA LYS A 107 -4.84 0.42 -22.19
C LYS A 107 -4.10 0.01 -20.92
N LEU A 108 -3.06 -0.83 -21.01
CA LEU A 108 -2.35 -1.33 -19.83
C LEU A 108 -1.75 -0.22 -18.92
N PRO A 109 -1.22 0.91 -19.42
CA PRO A 109 -0.77 1.99 -18.55
C PRO A 109 -1.87 2.54 -17.63
N GLU A 110 -3.07 2.79 -18.17
CA GLU A 110 -4.21 3.26 -17.39
C GLU A 110 -4.67 2.23 -16.36
N MET A 111 -4.72 0.96 -16.77
CA MET A 111 -5.06 -0.16 -15.89
C MET A 111 -4.05 -0.28 -14.72
N ARG A 112 -2.75 -0.08 -14.98
CA ARG A 112 -1.70 -0.09 -13.95
C ARG A 112 -1.89 1.04 -12.94
N GLU A 113 -2.10 2.27 -13.41
CA GLU A 113 -2.29 3.42 -12.51
C GLU A 113 -3.50 3.21 -11.60
N TYR A 114 -4.61 2.68 -12.13
CA TYR A 114 -5.75 2.32 -11.30
C TYR A 114 -5.40 1.23 -10.29
N TYR A 115 -4.75 0.15 -10.72
CA TYR A 115 -4.36 -0.95 -9.84
C TYR A 115 -3.43 -0.49 -8.71
N TYR A 116 -2.42 0.34 -9.01
CA TYR A 116 -1.51 0.88 -8.00
C TYR A 116 -2.23 1.74 -6.95
N SER A 117 -3.34 2.37 -7.31
CA SER A 117 -4.12 3.16 -6.36
C SER A 117 -4.88 2.32 -5.33
N ILE A 118 -5.06 1.01 -5.58
CA ILE A 118 -5.84 0.11 -4.71
C ILE A 118 -5.03 -1.06 -4.13
N ALA A 119 -3.77 -1.25 -4.55
CA ALA A 119 -2.90 -2.37 -4.18
C ALA A 119 -2.21 -2.28 -2.81
#